data_AF-A0A7X9JE67-F1
#
_entry.id   AF-A0A7X9JE67-F1
#
_cell.length_a   1.000
_cell.length_b   1.000
_cell.length_c   1.000
_cell.angle_alpha   90.00
_cell.angle_beta   90.00
_cell.angle_gamma   90.00
#
_symmetry.space_group_name_H-M   'P 1'
#
loop_
_entity.id
_entity.type
_entity.pdbx_description
1 polymer ?
#
loop_
_entity_poly.entity_id
_entity_poly.type
_entity_poly.pdbx_seq_one_letter_code
_entity_poly.pdbx_strand_id
1 'polypeptide(L)'
;MLKLFPPDDPLQSVRIKRFLMAFASYSVWLTIALITYLLGIAPVSFHVLFICFMGILLCNFLIYAAIRSGFNKRFDDPSLTLFQMIIATFWAMVILYYADDARGTVLILYLVVFVFGLFKLNLRQFLYLSVFAVLNYALVLFLLYKNRPESLNTENEILGLIVLALVLPWFSFMGG
;
A
#
# COMPACT_ATOMS: atom_id res chain seq x y z
N MET A 1 -25.72 16.02 -12.87
CA MET A 1 -24.73 16.19 -11.79
C MET A 1 -24.40 14.81 -11.21
N LEU A 2 -23.18 14.30 -11.42
CA LEU A 2 -22.71 13.08 -10.76
C LEU A 2 -22.71 13.32 -9.24
N LYS A 3 -23.73 12.82 -8.52
CA LYS A 3 -23.74 12.87 -7.05
C LYS A 3 -22.60 12.00 -6.53
N LEU A 4 -21.77 12.56 -5.64
CA LEU A 4 -20.60 11.89 -5.04
C LEU A 4 -20.96 10.57 -4.33
N PHE A 5 -22.22 10.48 -3.85
CA PHE A 5 -22.80 9.30 -3.20
C PHE A 5 -24.02 8.78 -3.98
N PRO A 6 -24.21 7.45 -4.09
CA PRO A 6 -25.46 6.86 -4.57
C PRO A 6 -26.60 7.24 -3.61
N PRO A 7 -27.62 7.98 -4.07
CA PRO A 7 -28.74 8.37 -3.21
C PRO A 7 -29.57 7.16 -2.76
N ASP A 8 -29.58 6.08 -3.55
CA ASP A 8 -30.51 4.94 -3.37
C ASP A 8 -29.89 3.74 -2.63
N ASP A 9 -28.63 3.83 -2.19
CA ASP A 9 -27.94 2.73 -1.49
C ASP A 9 -27.07 3.25 -0.32
N PRO A 10 -27.60 3.22 0.93
CA PRO A 10 -26.88 3.69 2.10
C PRO A 10 -25.63 2.84 2.42
N LEU A 11 -25.62 1.54 2.08
CA LEU A 11 -24.46 0.68 2.29
C LEU A 11 -23.30 1.06 1.36
N GLN A 12 -23.60 1.37 0.09
CA GLN A 12 -22.58 1.89 -0.84
C GLN A 12 -22.05 3.25 -0.41
N SER A 13 -22.90 4.12 0.14
CA SER A 13 -22.46 5.40 0.69
C SER A 13 -21.47 5.22 1.85
N VAL A 14 -21.69 4.24 2.74
CA VAL A 14 -20.73 3.90 3.80
C VAL A 14 -19.43 3.34 3.22
N ARG A 15 -19.49 2.49 2.20
CA ARG A 15 -18.30 1.96 1.52
C ARG A 15 -17.46 3.05 0.87
N ILE A 16 -18.10 4.02 0.20
CA ILE A 16 -17.41 5.19 -0.37
C ILE A 16 -16.77 6.04 0.72
N LYS A 17 -17.45 6.29 1.85
CA LYS A 17 -16.84 7.02 2.98
C LYS A 17 -15.60 6.30 3.51
N ARG A 18 -15.66 4.97 3.66
CA ARG A 18 -14.52 4.15 4.08
C ARG A 18 -13.37 4.17 3.07
N PHE A 19 -13.68 4.12 1.78
CA PHE A 19 -12.72 4.28 0.71
C PHE A 19 -12.05 5.66 0.75
N LEU A 20 -12.81 6.75 0.93
CA LEU A 20 -12.26 8.10 1.00
C LEU A 20 -11.33 8.30 2.21
N MET A 21 -11.62 7.67 3.34
CA MET A 21 -10.70 7.65 4.50
C MET A 21 -9.39 6.93 4.15
N ALA A 22 -9.45 5.80 3.45
CA ALA A 22 -8.26 5.09 2.98
C ALA A 22 -7.49 5.89 1.91
N PHE A 23 -8.20 6.55 1.00
CA PHE A 23 -7.62 7.42 -0.02
C PHE A 23 -6.84 8.58 0.61
N ALA A 24 -7.35 9.18 1.68
CA ALA A 24 -6.65 10.24 2.42
C ALA A 24 -5.31 9.77 3.00
N SER A 25 -5.16 8.49 3.35
CA SER A 25 -3.89 7.93 3.82
C SER A 25 -2.80 7.93 2.75
N TYR A 26 -3.15 7.89 1.46
CA TYR A 26 -2.16 8.04 0.38
C TYR A 26 -1.52 9.43 0.37
N SER A 27 -2.21 10.46 0.84
CA SER A 27 -1.64 11.80 0.95
C SER A 27 -0.42 11.83 1.87
N VAL A 28 -0.41 11.01 2.93
CA VAL A 28 0.75 10.89 3.84
C VAL A 28 1.95 10.32 3.08
N TRP A 29 1.75 9.21 2.35
CA TRP A 29 2.79 8.58 1.54
C TRP A 29 3.33 9.49 0.44
N LEU A 30 2.44 10.21 -0.25
CA LEU A 30 2.80 11.17 -1.29
C LEU A 30 3.57 12.37 -0.73
N THR A 31 3.17 12.87 0.45
CA THR A 31 3.87 13.97 1.12
C THR A 31 5.28 13.55 1.49
N ILE A 32 5.45 12.34 2.03
CA ILE A 32 6.77 11.80 2.38
C ILE A 32 7.62 11.63 1.11
N ALA A 33 7.08 11.02 0.06
CA ALA A 33 7.79 10.86 -1.21
C ALA A 33 8.20 12.20 -1.85
N LEU A 34 7.35 13.23 -1.72
CA LEU A 34 7.67 14.58 -2.19
C LEU A 34 8.77 15.23 -1.34
N ILE A 35 8.69 15.12 -0.01
CA ILE A 35 9.72 15.67 0.89
C ILE A 35 11.07 15.00 0.65
N THR A 36 11.13 13.67 0.53
CA THR A 36 12.39 12.96 0.27
C THR A 36 12.98 13.32 -1.09
N TYR A 37 12.13 13.55 -2.11
CA TYR A 37 12.56 14.08 -3.40
C TYR A 37 13.11 15.50 -3.28
N LEU A 38 12.41 16.41 -2.59
CA LEU A 38 12.83 17.80 -2.43
C LEU A 38 14.14 17.94 -1.62
N LEU A 39 14.37 17.05 -0.65
CA LEU A 39 15.60 17.00 0.13
C LEU A 39 16.76 16.31 -0.61
N GLY A 40 16.52 15.73 -1.79
CA GLY A 40 17.54 15.01 -2.57
C GLY A 40 17.99 13.70 -1.94
N ILE A 41 17.21 13.16 -0.99
CA ILE A 41 17.54 11.92 -0.26
C ILE A 41 17.26 10.70 -1.14
N ALA A 42 16.24 10.77 -2.00
CA ALA A 42 15.85 9.67 -2.88
C ALA A 42 16.38 9.90 -4.30
N PRO A 43 17.07 8.92 -4.92
CA PRO A 43 17.51 9.00 -6.32
C PRO A 43 16.35 8.69 -7.28
N VAL A 44 15.26 9.46 -7.15
CA VAL A 44 14.06 9.33 -7.98
C VAL A 44 13.95 10.54 -8.90
N SER A 45 13.69 10.29 -10.18
CA SER A 45 13.44 11.38 -11.14
C SER A 45 12.01 11.91 -11.00
N PHE A 46 11.81 13.18 -11.33
CA PHE A 46 10.48 13.78 -11.35
C PHE A 46 9.50 13.01 -12.25
N HIS A 47 9.98 12.48 -13.38
CA HIS A 47 9.17 11.68 -14.30
C HIS A 47 8.63 10.41 -13.63
N VAL A 48 9.48 9.69 -12.88
CA VAL A 48 9.06 8.51 -12.13
C VAL A 48 8.05 8.87 -11.05
N LEU A 49 8.33 9.92 -10.28
CA LEU A 49 7.43 10.41 -9.22
C LEU A 49 6.04 10.76 -9.80
N PHE A 50 6.01 11.45 -10.94
CA PHE A 50 4.78 11.81 -11.64
C PHE A 50 4.00 10.59 -12.12
N ILE A 51 4.68 9.62 -12.75
CA ILE A 51 4.06 8.36 -13.20
C ILE A 51 3.48 7.59 -12.00
N CYS A 52 4.20 7.51 -10.88
CA CYS A 52 3.71 6.86 -9.68
C CYS A 52 2.46 7.56 -9.13
N PHE A 53 2.48 8.89 -9.05
CA PHE A 53 1.33 9.67 -8.59
C PHE A 53 0.10 9.46 -9.49
N MET A 54 0.27 9.52 -10.82
CA MET A 54 -0.80 9.24 -11.77
C MET A 54 -1.33 7.81 -11.66
N GLY A 55 -0.44 6.83 -11.47
CA GLY A 55 -0.83 5.44 -11.25
C GLY A 55 -1.65 5.24 -9.99
N ILE A 56 -1.25 5.85 -8.87
CA ILE A 56 -2.00 5.82 -7.60
C ILE A 56 -3.39 6.42 -7.80
N LEU A 57 -3.50 7.58 -8.46
CA LEU A 57 -4.78 8.22 -8.74
C LEU A 57 -5.66 7.35 -9.64
N LEU A 58 -5.10 6.76 -10.69
CA LEU A 58 -5.83 5.88 -11.60
C LEU A 58 -6.38 4.65 -10.88
N CYS A 59 -5.55 3.95 -10.08
CA CYS A 59 -6.00 2.79 -9.30
C CYS A 59 -7.15 3.16 -8.36
N ASN A 60 -7.04 4.27 -7.63
CA ASN A 60 -8.07 4.72 -6.71
C ASN A 60 -9.34 5.16 -7.45
N PHE A 61 -9.21 5.80 -8.61
CA PHE A 61 -10.33 6.15 -9.46
C PHE A 61 -11.09 4.91 -9.95
N LEU A 62 -10.37 3.87 -10.38
CA LEU A 62 -10.98 2.61 -10.81
C LEU A 62 -11.74 1.92 -9.66
N ILE A 63 -11.17 1.91 -8.45
CA ILE A 63 -11.84 1.38 -7.26
C ILE A 63 -13.11 2.19 -6.94
N TYR A 64 -13.01 3.52 -6.95
CA TYR A 64 -14.15 4.39 -6.72
C TYR A 64 -15.26 4.13 -7.75
N ALA A 65 -14.91 4.02 -9.04
CA ALA A 65 -15.85 3.72 -10.11
C ALA A 65 -16.51 2.34 -9.93
N ALA A 66 -15.76 1.31 -9.51
CA ALA A 66 -16.27 -0.02 -9.24
C ALA A 66 -17.25 -0.04 -8.04
N ILE A 67 -16.97 0.73 -6.98
CA ILE A 67 -17.87 0.87 -5.83
C ILE A 67 -19.11 1.66 -6.24
N ARG A 68 -18.94 2.78 -6.96
CA ARG A 68 -20.02 3.68 -7.36
C ARG A 68 -21.01 3.04 -8.32
N SER A 69 -20.54 2.21 -9.23
CA SER A 69 -21.35 1.45 -10.19
C SER A 69 -22.03 0.23 -9.59
N GLY A 70 -21.70 -0.15 -8.35
CA GLY A 70 -22.20 -1.36 -7.71
C GLY A 70 -21.55 -2.65 -8.20
N PHE A 71 -20.55 -2.57 -9.08
CA PHE A 71 -19.79 -3.73 -9.56
C PHE A 71 -19.10 -4.48 -8.41
N ASN A 72 -18.67 -3.74 -7.38
CA ASN A 72 -18.14 -4.31 -6.14
C ASN A 72 -19.05 -5.34 -5.48
N LYS A 73 -20.38 -5.27 -5.65
CA LYS A 73 -21.34 -6.21 -5.05
C LYS A 73 -21.21 -7.64 -5.60
N ARG A 74 -20.51 -7.83 -6.73
CA ARG A 74 -20.28 -9.15 -7.33
C ARG A 74 -19.17 -9.94 -6.65
N PHE A 75 -18.39 -9.32 -5.76
CA PHE A 75 -17.30 -9.94 -5.04
C PHE A 75 -17.69 -10.28 -3.60
N ASP A 76 -17.05 -11.30 -3.04
CA ASP A 76 -17.22 -11.73 -1.64
C ASP A 76 -16.80 -10.66 -0.62
N ASP A 77 -15.90 -9.75 -1.02
CA ASP A 77 -15.59 -8.52 -0.30
C ASP A 77 -16.15 -7.31 -1.07
N PRO A 78 -17.41 -6.90 -0.83
CA PRO A 78 -18.00 -5.75 -1.50
C PRO A 78 -17.36 -4.42 -1.14
N SER A 79 -16.53 -4.36 -0.10
CA SER A 79 -15.77 -3.16 0.23
C SER A 79 -14.49 -3.04 -0.59
N LEU A 80 -14.10 -4.11 -1.31
CA LEU A 80 -12.83 -4.21 -2.04
C LEU A 80 -11.63 -3.84 -1.17
N THR A 81 -11.71 -4.13 0.13
CA THR A 81 -10.72 -3.73 1.14
C THR A 81 -9.43 -4.51 0.93
N LEU A 82 -9.50 -5.83 0.67
CA LEU A 82 -8.32 -6.62 0.34
C LEU A 82 -7.63 -6.10 -0.93
N PHE A 83 -8.39 -5.81 -1.97
CA PHE A 83 -7.87 -5.29 -3.24
C PHE A 83 -7.20 -3.90 -3.06
N GLN A 84 -7.83 -3.02 -2.29
CA GLN A 84 -7.25 -1.73 -1.93
C GLN A 84 -5.91 -1.88 -1.18
N MET A 85 -5.80 -2.84 -0.26
CA MET A 85 -4.55 -3.08 0.47
C MET A 85 -3.46 -3.72 -0.37
N ILE A 86 -3.81 -4.57 -1.34
CA ILE A 86 -2.85 -5.11 -2.32
C ILE A 86 -2.27 -3.96 -3.15
N ILE A 87 -3.12 -3.05 -3.64
CA ILE A 87 -2.69 -1.86 -4.38
C ILE A 87 -1.83 -0.94 -3.50
N ALA A 88 -2.26 -0.69 -2.26
CA ALA A 88 -1.49 0.12 -1.32
C ALA A 88 -0.10 -0.49 -1.04
N THR A 89 -0.05 -1.81 -0.87
CA THR A 89 1.19 -2.56 -0.67
C THR A 89 2.11 -2.44 -1.87
N PHE A 90 1.58 -2.64 -3.07
CA PHE A 90 2.37 -2.48 -4.30
C PHE A 90 2.99 -1.07 -4.39
N TRP A 91 2.20 -0.03 -4.19
CA TRP A 91 2.71 1.35 -4.24
C TRP A 91 3.69 1.68 -3.11
N ALA A 92 3.46 1.16 -1.90
CA ALA A 92 4.41 1.29 -0.80
C ALA A 92 5.76 0.66 -1.18
N MET A 93 5.76 -0.52 -1.79
CA MET A 93 6.98 -1.23 -2.21
C MET A 93 7.74 -0.46 -3.31
N VAL A 94 7.02 0.20 -4.22
CA VAL A 94 7.62 1.12 -5.19
C VAL A 94 8.32 2.29 -4.46
N ILE A 95 7.72 2.85 -3.41
CA ILE A 95 8.35 3.91 -2.61
C ILE A 95 9.59 3.37 -1.89
N LEU A 96 9.52 2.18 -1.28
CA LEU A 96 10.67 1.54 -0.62
C LEU A 96 11.84 1.30 -1.58
N TYR A 97 11.56 0.96 -2.84
CA TYR A 97 12.60 0.77 -3.86
C TYR A 97 13.45 2.03 -4.09
N TYR A 98 12.86 3.23 -3.97
CA TYR A 98 13.55 4.50 -4.14
C TYR A 98 13.98 5.15 -2.81
N ALA A 99 13.71 4.51 -1.67
CA ALA A 99 13.94 5.11 -0.36
C ALA A 99 15.40 5.05 0.12
N ASP A 100 16.29 4.31 -0.56
CA ASP A 100 17.70 4.12 -0.21
C ASP A 100 17.92 3.99 1.32
N ASP A 101 18.68 4.91 1.93
CA ASP A 101 19.00 4.87 3.37
C ASP A 101 17.78 5.05 4.27
N ALA A 102 16.72 5.70 3.78
CA ALA A 102 15.48 5.92 4.53
C ALA A 102 14.54 4.69 4.51
N ARG A 103 14.90 3.60 3.80
CA ARG A 103 14.05 2.42 3.60
C ARG A 103 13.57 1.79 4.91
N GLY A 104 14.43 1.71 5.93
CA GLY A 104 14.06 1.24 7.27
C GLY A 104 12.96 2.10 7.92
N THR A 105 13.06 3.43 7.79
CA THR A 105 12.02 4.36 8.27
C THR A 105 10.71 4.20 7.52
N VAL A 106 10.78 4.01 6.20
CA VAL A 106 9.59 3.78 5.36
C VAL A 106 8.93 2.44 5.69
N LEU A 107 9.70 1.40 6.03
CA LEU A 107 9.17 0.12 6.53
C LEU A 107 8.35 0.28 7.81
N ILE A 108 8.79 1.12 8.75
CA ILE A 108 8.03 1.38 9.99
C ILE A 108 6.67 2.00 9.66
N LEU A 109 6.65 2.98 8.74
CA LEU A 109 5.40 3.58 8.27
C LEU A 109 4.51 2.54 7.57
N TYR A 110 5.11 1.63 6.82
CA TYR A 110 4.39 0.55 6.14
C TYR A 110 3.66 -0.38 7.13
N LEU A 111 4.23 -0.66 8.30
CA LEU A 111 3.55 -1.46 9.33
C LEU A 111 2.25 -0.82 9.82
N VAL A 112 2.13 0.51 9.81
CA VAL A 112 0.88 1.21 10.17
C VAL A 112 -0.26 0.84 9.22
N VAL A 113 0.03 0.59 7.93
CA VAL A 113 -0.97 0.14 6.94
C VAL A 113 -1.54 -1.23 7.34
N PHE A 114 -0.70 -2.12 7.87
CA PHE A 114 -1.12 -3.42 8.37
C PHE A 114 -1.97 -3.36 9.63
N VAL A 115 -1.71 -2.39 10.52
CA VAL A 115 -2.57 -2.15 11.69
C VAL A 115 -4.01 -1.84 11.25
N PHE A 116 -4.19 -1.08 10.17
CA PHE A 116 -5.52 -0.87 9.59
C PHE A 116 -6.13 -2.14 8.99
N GLY A 117 -5.31 -3.00 8.39
CA GLY A 117 -5.74 -4.30 7.86
C GLY A 117 -6.24 -5.25 8.95
N LEU A 118 -5.66 -5.17 10.15
CA LEU A 118 -5.95 -6.06 11.27
C LEU A 118 -7.42 -5.99 11.70
N PHE A 119 -8.00 -4.79 11.73
CA PHE A 119 -9.40 -4.59 12.15
C PHE A 119 -10.42 -4.81 11.03
N LYS A 120 -9.98 -5.05 9.79
CA LYS A 120 -10.88 -5.12 8.61
C LYS A 120 -10.84 -6.44 7.87
N LEU A 121 -9.75 -7.21 7.97
CA LEU A 121 -9.56 -8.45 7.26
C LEU A 121 -9.83 -9.65 8.16
N ASN A 122 -10.33 -10.72 7.55
CA ASN A 122 -10.32 -12.03 8.20
C ASN A 122 -8.90 -12.62 8.19
N LEU A 123 -8.60 -13.54 9.12
CA LEU A 123 -7.29 -14.20 9.27
C LEU A 123 -6.68 -14.65 7.94
N ARG A 124 -7.46 -15.31 7.07
CA ARG A 124 -6.99 -15.80 5.76
C ARG A 124 -6.59 -14.68 4.81
N GLN A 125 -7.37 -13.59 4.78
CA GLN A 125 -7.09 -12.44 3.92
C GLN A 125 -5.86 -11.68 4.42
N PHE A 126 -5.72 -11.55 5.73
CA PHE A 126 -4.55 -10.94 6.35
C PHE A 126 -3.30 -11.77 6.04
N LEU A 127 -3.33 -13.09 6.26
CA LEU A 127 -2.19 -13.98 5.93
C LEU A 127 -1.78 -13.88 4.45
N TYR A 128 -2.76 -13.84 3.54
CA TYR A 128 -2.49 -13.62 2.13
C TYR A 128 -1.78 -12.29 1.87
N LEU A 129 -2.27 -11.20 2.46
CA LEU A 129 -1.64 -9.88 2.36
C LEU A 129 -0.22 -9.88 2.95
N SER A 130 -0.01 -10.56 4.07
CA SER A 130 1.29 -10.73 4.71
C SER A 130 2.30 -11.41 3.80
N VAL A 131 1.92 -12.55 3.22
CA VAL A 131 2.77 -13.28 2.25
C VAL A 131 3.05 -12.41 1.03
N PHE A 132 2.02 -11.73 0.50
CA PHE A 132 2.17 -10.82 -0.63
C PHE A 132 3.16 -9.69 -0.34
N ALA A 133 3.12 -9.11 0.86
CA ALA A 133 4.04 -8.04 1.27
C ALA A 133 5.48 -8.54 1.42
N VAL A 134 5.69 -9.69 2.04
CA VAL A 134 7.03 -10.30 2.18
C VAL A 134 7.61 -10.61 0.81
N LEU A 135 6.82 -11.19 -0.11
CA LEU A 135 7.26 -11.48 -1.47
C LEU A 135 7.57 -10.21 -2.27
N ASN A 136 6.75 -9.15 -2.14
CA ASN A 136 7.03 -7.89 -2.81
C ASN A 136 8.30 -7.23 -2.25
N TYR A 137 8.50 -7.26 -0.94
CA TYR A 137 9.70 -6.69 -0.35
C TYR A 137 10.95 -7.48 -0.77
N ALA A 138 10.91 -8.82 -0.76
CA ALA A 138 11.97 -9.65 -1.32
C ALA A 138 12.24 -9.35 -2.80
N LEU A 139 11.19 -9.10 -3.60
CA LEU A 139 11.32 -8.68 -4.99
C LEU A 139 12.01 -7.31 -5.11
N VAL A 140 11.66 -6.35 -4.26
CA VAL A 140 12.33 -5.03 -4.20
C VAL A 140 13.82 -5.22 -3.92
N LEU A 141 14.19 -6.04 -2.94
CA LEU A 141 15.60 -6.34 -2.62
C LEU A 141 16.31 -7.00 -3.79
N PHE A 142 15.67 -7.96 -4.46
CA PHE A 142 16.23 -8.62 -5.63
C PHE A 142 16.48 -7.63 -6.79
N LEU A 143 15.52 -6.74 -7.05
CA LEU A 143 15.66 -5.69 -8.08
C LEU A 143 16.75 -4.69 -7.72
N LEU A 144 16.91 -4.34 -6.45
CA LEU A 144 17.99 -3.48 -5.98
C LEU A 144 19.34 -4.17 -6.11
N TYR A 145 19.42 -5.45 -5.80
CA TYR A 145 20.65 -6.23 -5.95
C TYR A 145 21.13 -6.25 -7.40
N LYS A 146 20.20 -6.32 -8.36
CA LYS A 146 20.51 -6.28 -9.78
C LYS A 146 20.85 -4.88 -10.31
N ASN A 147 20.10 -3.86 -9.89
CA ASN A 147 20.16 -2.54 -10.51
C ASN A 147 21.09 -1.57 -9.77
N ARG A 148 21.20 -1.68 -8.44
CA ARG A 148 21.89 -0.72 -7.54
C ARG A 148 22.47 -1.40 -6.30
N PRO A 149 23.42 -2.35 -6.45
CA PRO A 149 23.97 -3.09 -5.33
C PRO A 149 24.64 -2.20 -4.27
N GLU A 150 25.13 -1.02 -4.66
CA GLU A 150 25.78 -0.05 -3.75
C GLU A 150 24.83 0.56 -2.70
N SER A 151 23.53 0.62 -3.01
CA SER A 151 22.47 1.13 -2.11
C SER A 151 21.97 0.10 -1.09
N LEU A 152 22.53 -1.11 -1.11
CA LEU A 152 22.11 -2.22 -0.27
C LEU A 152 23.07 -2.42 0.89
N ASN A 153 22.58 -2.14 2.10
CA ASN A 153 23.14 -2.73 3.29
C ASN A 153 22.48 -4.10 3.52
N THR A 154 23.06 -5.14 2.93
CA THR A 154 22.51 -6.50 2.90
C THR A 154 22.09 -7.01 4.28
N GLU A 155 22.84 -6.70 5.33
CA GLU A 155 22.53 -7.12 6.71
C GLU A 155 21.23 -6.49 7.20
N ASN A 156 21.08 -5.17 7.07
CA ASN A 156 19.88 -4.45 7.50
C ASN A 156 18.65 -4.86 6.68
N GLU A 157 18.81 -5.08 5.38
CA GLU A 157 17.70 -5.47 4.49
C GLU A 157 17.21 -6.89 4.75
N ILE A 158 18.13 -7.84 5.00
CA ILE A 158 17.76 -9.20 5.40
C ILE A 158 17.06 -9.18 6.76
N LEU A 159 17.55 -8.39 7.72
CA LEU A 159 16.88 -8.22 9.00
C LEU A 159 15.48 -7.63 8.82
N GLY A 160 15.32 -6.61 7.98
CA GLY A 160 14.01 -6.05 7.63
C GLY A 160 13.06 -7.09 7.04
N LEU A 161 13.55 -7.96 6.15
CA LEU A 161 12.76 -9.02 5.53
C LEU A 161 12.34 -10.09 6.53
N ILE A 162 13.26 -10.51 7.40
CA ILE A 162 12.98 -11.46 8.48
C ILE A 162 11.97 -10.87 9.46
N VAL A 163 12.15 -9.62 9.88
CA VAL A 163 11.22 -8.93 10.77
C VAL A 163 9.82 -8.87 10.14
N LEU A 164 9.72 -8.47 8.86
CA LEU A 164 8.45 -8.45 8.15
C LEU A 164 7.81 -9.85 8.08
N ALA A 165 8.61 -10.88 7.78
CA ALA A 165 8.14 -12.25 7.66
C ALA A 165 7.69 -12.87 9.00
N LEU A 166 8.24 -12.42 10.14
CA LEU A 166 7.86 -12.92 11.46
C LEU A 166 6.70 -12.12 12.06
N VAL A 167 6.74 -10.79 11.93
CA VAL A 167 5.79 -9.88 12.56
C VAL A 167 4.42 -9.92 11.87
N LEU A 168 4.37 -10.02 10.54
CA LEU A 168 3.09 -10.00 9.82
C LEU A 168 2.21 -11.25 10.12
N PRO A 169 2.74 -12.49 10.12
CA PRO A 169 1.96 -13.65 10.56
C PRO A 169 1.52 -13.53 12.02
N TRP A 170 2.37 -13.00 12.91
CA TRP A 170 2.01 -12.77 14.31
C TRP A 170 0.82 -11.81 14.45
N PHE A 171 0.81 -10.69 13.73
CA PHE A 171 -0.35 -9.77 13.70
C PHE A 171 -1.62 -10.45 13.17
N SER A 172 -1.47 -11.39 12.25
CA SER A 172 -2.60 -12.15 11.70
C SER A 172 -3.32 -12.93 12.81
N PHE A 173 -2.58 -13.54 13.72
CA PHE A 173 -3.13 -14.29 14.86
C PHE A 173 -3.77 -13.40 15.93
N MET A 174 -3.35 -12.15 16.07
CA MET A 174 -3.94 -11.21 17.03
C MET A 174 -5.22 -10.55 16.53
N GLY A 175 -5.39 -10.44 15.22
CA GLY A 175 -6.57 -9.81 14.60
C GLY A 175 -7.70 -10.75 14.20
N GLY A 176 -7.45 -12.06 14.20
CA GLY A 176 -8.45 -13.11 13.95
C GLY A 176 -8.98 -13.71 15.23
#